data_AF-A0A6H1ZW87-F1
#
_entry.id   AF-A0A6H1ZW87-F1
#
_cell.length_a   1.000
_cell.length_b   1.000
_cell.length_c   1.000
_cell.angle_alpha   90.00
_cell.angle_beta   90.00
_cell.angle_gamma   90.00
#
_symmetry.space_group_name_H-M   'P 1'
#
loop_
_entity.id
_entity.type
_entity.pdbx_description
1 polymer ?
#
loop_
_entity_poly.entity_id
_entity_poly.type
_entity_poly.pdbx_seq_one_letter_code
_entity_poly.pdbx_strand_id
1 'polypeptide(L)'
;MDMTDKKEYKKQWKENNKEHCKKYNRQYYLNNHKKIKEYQKQWHRKYREDNTEKVKEGYKKWYIENREKRLQYNKKYHIEHIKNIGQRKKKYHIENREYLLEHNKQYFKDNPERIREIGKKHQNKRKRNLGFIPLNKYFEGSESHHINKNEIIYIPKVIHRSVSHCLETNKNMEKINKLAINFI
;
A
#
# COMPACT_ATOMS: atom_id res chain seq x y z
N MET A 1 -11.92 -60.97 29.90
CA MET A 1 -12.61 -59.68 29.74
C MET A 1 -12.10 -59.02 28.48
N ASP A 2 -12.95 -59.00 27.45
CA ASP A 2 -12.61 -58.57 26.09
C ASP A 2 -12.33 -57.04 26.05
N MET A 3 -11.62 -56.56 25.02
CA MET A 3 -11.24 -55.16 24.86
C MET A 3 -12.45 -54.22 24.71
N THR A 4 -13.54 -54.76 24.18
CA THR A 4 -14.89 -54.16 24.09
C THR A 4 -15.50 -53.96 25.47
N ASP A 5 -15.50 -54.98 26.33
CA ASP A 5 -15.99 -54.91 27.72
C ASP A 5 -15.25 -53.84 28.54
N LYS A 6 -13.93 -53.74 28.36
CA LYS A 6 -13.11 -52.73 29.06
C LYS A 6 -13.41 -51.30 28.60
N LYS A 7 -13.73 -51.10 27.33
CA LYS A 7 -14.13 -49.78 26.80
C LYS A 7 -15.52 -49.38 27.31
N GLU A 8 -16.45 -50.32 27.32
CA GLU A 8 -17.83 -50.09 27.75
C GLU A 8 -17.92 -49.82 29.25
N TYR A 9 -17.19 -50.61 30.06
CA TYR A 9 -17.02 -50.34 31.49
C TYR A 9 -16.44 -48.95 31.76
N LYS A 10 -15.37 -48.55 31.07
CA LYS A 10 -14.77 -47.21 31.22
C LYS A 10 -15.75 -46.10 30.82
N LYS A 11 -16.59 -46.33 29.82
CA LYS A 11 -17.61 -45.37 29.37
C LYS A 11 -18.70 -45.20 30.44
N GLN A 12 -19.26 -46.30 30.94
CA GLN A 12 -20.25 -46.27 32.02
C GLN A 12 -19.70 -45.64 33.30
N TRP A 13 -18.47 -45.98 33.68
CA TRP A 13 -17.80 -45.37 34.84
C TRP A 13 -17.64 -43.85 34.68
N LYS A 14 -17.22 -43.38 33.49
CA LYS A 14 -17.10 -41.94 33.21
C LYS A 14 -18.44 -41.22 33.25
N GLU A 15 -19.51 -41.85 32.77
CA GLU A 15 -20.84 -41.25 32.77
C GLU A 15 -21.39 -41.15 34.21
N ASN A 16 -21.23 -42.21 35.00
CA ASN A 16 -21.67 -42.24 36.40
C ASN A 16 -20.84 -41.31 37.32
N ASN A 17 -19.59 -41.00 36.94
CA ASN A 17 -18.68 -40.14 37.72
C ASN A 17 -18.46 -38.76 37.07
N LYS A 18 -19.31 -38.38 36.12
CA LYS A 18 -19.13 -37.19 35.27
C LYS A 18 -18.93 -35.89 36.06
N GLU A 19 -19.75 -35.66 37.07
CA GLU A 19 -19.65 -34.46 37.92
C GLU A 19 -18.38 -34.45 38.77
N HIS A 20 -17.99 -35.62 39.30
CA HIS A 20 -16.72 -35.75 40.02
C HIS A 20 -15.52 -35.49 39.10
N CYS A 21 -15.51 -36.06 37.89
CA CYS A 21 -14.47 -35.81 36.90
C CYS A 21 -14.40 -34.34 36.47
N LYS A 22 -15.54 -33.66 36.26
CA LYS A 22 -15.57 -32.23 35.95
C LYS A 22 -14.98 -31.39 37.08
N LYS A 23 -15.40 -31.66 38.33
CA LYS A 23 -14.91 -30.95 39.52
C LYS A 23 -13.40 -31.14 39.68
N TYR A 24 -12.92 -32.36 39.56
CA TYR A 24 -11.49 -32.69 39.60
C TYR A 24 -10.71 -31.97 38.49
N ASN A 25 -11.16 -32.05 37.24
CA ASN A 25 -10.50 -31.39 36.10
C ASN A 25 -10.47 -29.86 36.26
N ARG A 26 -11.56 -29.27 36.76
CA ARG A 26 -11.62 -27.83 37.05
C ARG A 26 -10.60 -27.45 38.12
N GLN A 27 -10.53 -28.20 39.21
CA GLN A 27 -9.56 -27.94 40.27
C GLN A 27 -8.12 -28.11 39.78
N TYR A 28 -7.86 -29.17 39.00
CA TYR A 28 -6.57 -29.40 38.38
C TYR A 28 -6.17 -28.25 37.46
N TYR A 29 -7.09 -27.78 36.61
CA TYR A 29 -6.84 -26.63 35.75
C TYR A 29 -6.57 -25.37 36.58
N LEU A 30 -7.39 -25.05 37.58
CA LEU A 30 -7.17 -23.87 38.43
C LEU A 30 -5.80 -23.90 39.12
N ASN A 31 -5.41 -25.05 39.66
CA ASN A 31 -4.13 -25.22 40.35
C ASN A 31 -2.93 -25.12 39.38
N ASN A 32 -3.12 -25.46 38.10
CA ASN A 32 -2.04 -25.55 37.11
C ASN A 32 -2.15 -24.54 35.96
N HIS A 33 -3.13 -23.63 35.97
CA HIS A 33 -3.48 -22.80 34.80
C HIS A 33 -2.32 -21.95 34.31
N LYS A 34 -1.47 -21.44 35.23
CA LYS A 34 -0.28 -20.67 34.87
C LYS A 34 0.73 -21.52 34.10
N LYS A 35 1.04 -22.72 34.61
CA LYS A 35 1.96 -23.67 33.96
C LYS A 35 1.42 -24.14 32.62
N ILE A 36 0.11 -24.43 32.54
CA ILE A 36 -0.56 -24.84 31.30
C ILE A 36 -0.50 -23.72 30.25
N LYS A 37 -0.81 -22.48 30.63
CA LYS A 37 -0.74 -21.32 29.72
C LYS A 37 0.68 -21.06 29.24
N GLU A 38 1.67 -21.15 30.12
CA GLU A 38 3.08 -20.94 29.76
C GLU A 38 3.56 -22.03 28.80
N TYR A 39 3.25 -23.30 29.08
CA TYR A 39 3.54 -24.41 28.18
C TYR A 39 2.87 -24.21 26.80
N GLN A 40 1.59 -23.84 26.77
CA GLN A 40 0.88 -23.55 25.52
C GLN A 40 1.53 -22.40 24.75
N LYS A 41 1.94 -21.34 25.43
CA LYS A 41 2.61 -20.19 24.81
C LYS A 41 3.93 -20.61 24.16
N GLN A 42 4.75 -21.40 24.87
CA GLN A 42 6.01 -21.93 24.35
C GLN A 42 5.79 -22.86 23.17
N TRP A 43 4.82 -23.78 23.29
CA TRP A 43 4.46 -24.68 22.20
C TRP A 43 3.97 -23.92 20.96
N HIS A 44 3.10 -22.93 21.11
CA HIS A 44 2.63 -22.10 20.00
C HIS A 44 3.74 -21.26 19.37
N ARG A 45 4.70 -20.78 20.17
CA ARG A 45 5.87 -20.07 19.66
C ARG A 45 6.71 -21.00 18.78
N LYS A 46 7.09 -22.16 19.30
CA LYS A 46 7.88 -23.16 18.57
C LYS A 46 7.16 -23.61 17.30
N TYR A 47 5.86 -23.91 17.39
CA TYR A 47 5.05 -24.27 16.24
C TYR A 47 5.06 -23.18 15.16
N ARG A 48 4.92 -21.89 15.54
CA ARG A 48 4.96 -20.78 14.57
C ARG A 48 6.33 -20.62 13.94
N GLU A 49 7.41 -20.80 14.70
CA GLU A 49 8.78 -20.75 14.20
C GLU A 49 9.02 -21.89 13.20
N ASP A 50 8.72 -23.13 13.58
CA ASP A 50 8.89 -24.33 12.74
C ASP A 50 7.97 -24.34 11.50
N ASN A 51 6.81 -23.68 11.57
CA ASN A 51 5.81 -23.64 10.50
C ASN A 51 5.63 -22.24 9.91
N THR A 52 6.67 -21.40 9.96
CA THR A 52 6.61 -19.99 9.57
C THR A 52 5.96 -19.80 8.20
N GLU A 53 6.38 -20.57 7.19
CA GLU A 53 5.87 -20.44 5.82
C GLU A 53 4.40 -20.88 5.69
N LYS A 54 4.02 -21.97 6.36
CA LYS A 54 2.62 -22.44 6.38
C LYS A 54 1.69 -21.41 7.03
N VAL A 55 2.16 -20.76 8.10
CA VAL A 55 1.41 -19.69 8.79
C VAL A 55 1.28 -18.45 7.90
N LYS A 56 2.36 -18.04 7.24
CA LYS A 56 2.34 -16.91 6.29
C LYS A 56 1.41 -17.18 5.12
N GLU A 57 1.45 -18.38 4.54
CA GLU A 57 0.60 -18.76 3.43
C GLU A 57 -0.88 -18.79 3.84
N GLY A 58 -1.19 -19.37 5.00
CA GLY A 58 -2.54 -19.33 5.57
C GLY A 58 -3.03 -17.90 5.81
N TYR A 59 -2.19 -17.03 6.36
CA TYR A 59 -2.52 -15.62 6.54
C TYR A 59 -2.75 -14.90 5.20
N LYS A 60 -1.92 -15.19 4.19
CA LYS A 60 -2.06 -14.61 2.85
C LYS A 60 -3.39 -15.02 2.20
N LYS A 61 -3.76 -16.31 2.27
CA LYS A 61 -5.05 -16.82 1.78
C LYS A 61 -6.22 -16.14 2.49
N TRP A 62 -6.19 -16.12 3.82
CA TRP A 62 -7.20 -15.44 4.62
C TRP A 62 -7.31 -13.95 4.27
N TYR A 63 -6.18 -13.25 4.09
CA TYR A 63 -6.16 -11.83 3.72
C TYR A 63 -6.81 -11.59 2.36
N ILE A 64 -6.52 -12.44 1.36
CA ILE A 64 -7.09 -12.33 0.01
C ILE A 64 -8.61 -12.52 0.07
N GLU A 65 -9.07 -13.60 0.71
CA GLU A 65 -10.50 -13.92 0.86
C GLU A 65 -11.28 -12.84 1.61
N ASN A 66 -10.64 -12.15 2.57
CA ASN A 66 -11.28 -11.15 3.42
C ASN A 66 -10.92 -9.71 3.04
N ARG A 67 -10.20 -9.51 1.92
CA ARG A 67 -9.67 -8.21 1.52
C ARG A 67 -10.77 -7.17 1.39
N GLU A 68 -11.85 -7.51 0.69
CA GLU A 68 -12.94 -6.57 0.41
C GLU A 68 -13.71 -6.20 1.68
N LYS A 69 -14.08 -7.19 2.50
CA LYS A 69 -14.76 -6.95 3.79
C LYS A 69 -13.92 -6.05 4.70
N ARG A 70 -12.61 -6.29 4.76
CA ARG A 70 -11.68 -5.47 5.53
C ARG A 70 -11.55 -4.05 4.98
N LEU A 71 -11.48 -3.88 3.66
CA LEU A 71 -11.44 -2.56 3.04
C LEU A 71 -12.73 -1.77 3.28
N GLN A 72 -13.88 -2.43 3.18
CA GLN A 72 -15.18 -1.81 3.48
C GLN A 72 -15.28 -1.40 4.96
N TYR A 73 -14.89 -2.28 5.88
CA TYR A 73 -14.85 -1.96 7.30
C TYR A 73 -13.92 -0.77 7.59
N ASN A 74 -12.69 -0.79 7.04
CA ASN A 74 -11.74 0.31 7.21
C ASN A 74 -12.26 1.63 6.65
N LYS A 75 -12.94 1.60 5.48
CA LYS A 75 -13.57 2.78 4.88
C LYS A 75 -14.67 3.33 5.79
N LYS A 76 -15.54 2.47 6.30
CA LYS A 76 -16.61 2.85 7.24
C LYS A 76 -16.04 3.47 8.51
N TYR A 77 -15.07 2.79 9.13
CA TYR A 77 -14.37 3.30 10.31
C TYR A 77 -13.72 4.66 10.04
N HIS A 78 -13.06 4.81 8.89
CA HIS A 78 -12.43 6.08 8.53
C HIS A 78 -13.45 7.21 8.41
N ILE A 79 -14.58 6.98 7.73
CA ILE A 79 -15.64 7.96 7.56
C ILE A 79 -16.24 8.37 8.92
N GLU A 80 -16.58 7.38 9.76
CA GLU A 80 -17.16 7.62 11.09
C GLU A 80 -16.21 8.40 12.00
N HIS A 81 -14.90 8.16 11.89
CA HIS A 81 -13.91 8.75 12.79
C HIS A 81 -13.03 9.85 12.16
N ILE A 82 -13.32 10.29 10.94
CA ILE A 82 -12.45 11.23 10.20
C ILE A 82 -12.19 12.53 10.99
N LYS A 83 -13.23 13.04 11.67
CA LYS A 83 -13.14 14.25 12.50
C LYS A 83 -12.19 14.03 13.68
N ASN A 84 -12.36 12.94 14.43
CA ASN A 84 -11.53 12.61 15.60
C ASN A 84 -10.08 12.32 15.18
N ILE A 85 -9.87 11.61 14.07
CA ILE A 85 -8.54 11.36 13.51
C ILE A 85 -7.87 12.70 13.14
N GLY A 86 -8.60 13.60 12.49
CA GLY A 86 -8.12 14.94 12.13
C GLY A 86 -7.75 15.78 13.36
N GLN A 87 -8.61 15.78 14.38
CA GLN A 87 -8.35 16.49 15.65
C GLN A 87 -7.12 15.93 16.37
N ARG A 88 -6.99 14.61 16.49
CA ARG A 88 -5.82 13.97 17.10
C ARG A 88 -4.53 14.31 16.34
N LYS A 89 -4.56 14.30 15.00
CA LYS A 89 -3.42 14.71 14.18
C LYS A 89 -3.05 16.17 14.39
N LYS A 90 -4.05 17.08 14.39
CA LYS A 90 -3.82 18.51 14.66
C LYS A 90 -3.21 18.73 16.05
N LYS A 91 -3.78 18.09 17.07
CA LYS A 91 -3.28 18.15 18.45
C LYS A 91 -1.83 17.68 18.53
N TYR A 92 -1.52 16.53 17.95
CA TYR A 92 -0.14 16.02 17.88
C TYR A 92 0.80 17.00 17.18
N HIS A 93 0.42 17.58 16.04
CA HIS A 93 1.23 18.55 15.33
C HIS A 93 1.49 19.84 16.12
N ILE A 94 0.51 20.31 16.89
CA ILE A 94 0.64 21.50 17.74
C ILE A 94 1.59 21.20 18.91
N GLU A 95 1.32 20.11 19.64
CA GLU A 95 2.10 19.72 20.82
C GLU A 95 3.54 19.35 20.49
N ASN A 96 3.79 18.81 19.29
CA ASN A 96 5.11 18.34 18.87
C ASN A 96 5.73 19.21 17.78
N ARG A 97 5.26 20.46 17.62
CA ARG A 97 5.66 21.33 16.50
C ARG A 97 7.18 21.51 16.42
N GLU A 98 7.82 21.84 17.53
CA GLU A 98 9.25 22.11 17.59
C GLU A 98 10.07 20.86 17.29
N TYR A 99 9.72 19.74 17.92
CA TYR A 99 10.31 18.44 17.63
C TYR A 99 10.21 18.08 16.14
N LEU A 100 9.03 18.24 15.54
CA LEU A 100 8.82 17.93 14.12
C LEU A 100 9.66 18.84 13.20
N LEU A 101 9.78 20.13 13.53
CA LEU A 101 10.62 21.06 12.77
C LEU A 101 12.08 20.67 12.85
N GLU A 102 12.59 20.36 14.04
CA GLU A 102 13.99 19.98 14.21
C GLU A 102 14.29 18.63 13.57
N HIS A 103 13.42 17.63 13.78
CA HIS A 103 13.50 16.34 13.09
C HIS A 103 13.50 16.51 11.57
N ASN A 104 12.65 17.37 11.03
CA ASN A 104 12.62 17.63 9.59
C ASN A 104 13.93 18.27 9.11
N LYS A 105 14.42 19.31 9.80
CA LYS A 105 15.72 19.93 9.47
C LYS A 105 16.84 18.90 9.46
N GLN A 106 16.90 18.03 10.47
CA GLN A 106 17.89 16.98 10.57
C GLN A 106 17.75 15.98 9.42
N TYR A 107 16.53 15.53 9.12
CA TYR A 107 16.26 14.66 7.98
C TYR A 107 16.73 15.27 6.64
N PHE A 108 16.52 16.58 6.42
CA PHE A 108 17.02 17.28 5.23
C PHE A 108 18.55 17.30 5.15
N LYS A 109 19.24 17.50 6.29
CA LYS A 109 20.70 17.46 6.37
C LYS A 109 21.25 16.06 6.10
N ASP A 110 20.60 15.04 6.65
CA ASP A 110 21.07 13.65 6.57
C ASP A 110 20.73 12.97 5.24
N ASN A 111 19.70 13.45 4.52
CA ASN A 111 19.19 12.80 3.30
C ASN A 111 19.20 13.71 2.06
N PRO A 112 20.28 14.45 1.75
CA PRO A 112 20.29 15.46 0.69
C PRO A 112 20.02 14.87 -0.70
N GLU A 113 20.51 13.66 -0.97
CA GLU A 113 20.30 12.97 -2.25
C GLU A 113 18.84 12.59 -2.47
N ARG A 114 18.18 12.07 -1.43
CA ARG A 114 16.76 11.71 -1.49
C ARG A 114 15.88 12.93 -1.71
N ILE A 115 16.21 14.05 -1.07
CA ILE A 115 15.54 15.33 -1.30
C ILE A 115 15.73 15.79 -2.75
N ARG A 116 16.95 15.67 -3.29
CA ARG A 116 17.24 16.00 -4.70
C ARG A 116 16.46 15.10 -5.66
N GLU A 117 16.37 13.81 -5.39
CA GLU A 117 15.61 12.85 -6.21
C GLU A 117 14.12 13.17 -6.19
N ILE A 118 13.55 13.45 -5.02
CA ILE A 118 12.16 13.90 -4.87
C ILE A 118 11.95 15.20 -5.65
N GLY A 119 12.85 16.17 -5.53
CA GLY A 119 12.84 17.41 -6.30
C GLY A 119 12.84 17.17 -7.81
N LYS A 120 13.72 16.29 -8.31
CA LYS A 120 13.74 15.86 -9.72
C LYS A 120 12.43 15.20 -10.14
N LYS A 121 11.86 14.33 -9.31
CA LYS A 121 10.55 13.69 -9.59
C LYS A 121 9.42 14.71 -9.67
N HIS A 122 9.37 15.68 -8.75
CA HIS A 122 8.39 16.77 -8.79
C HIS A 122 8.58 17.65 -10.03
N GLN A 123 9.81 18.01 -10.36
CA GLN A 123 10.12 18.78 -11.56
C GLN A 123 9.74 18.00 -12.83
N ASN A 124 10.08 16.72 -12.91
CA ASN A 124 9.72 15.85 -14.03
C ASN A 124 8.21 15.65 -14.14
N LYS A 125 7.49 15.53 -13.01
CA LYS A 125 6.02 15.48 -13.00
C LYS A 125 5.43 16.78 -13.52
N ARG A 126 5.95 17.94 -13.09
CA ARG A 126 5.55 19.26 -13.63
C ARG A 126 5.84 19.38 -15.13
N LYS A 127 6.99 18.88 -15.60
CA LYS A 127 7.35 18.83 -17.03
C LYS A 127 6.46 17.88 -17.85
N ARG A 128 6.12 16.71 -17.30
CA ARG A 128 5.23 15.71 -17.94
C ARG A 128 3.76 16.12 -17.93
N ASN A 129 3.35 16.94 -16.96
CA ASN A 129 2.00 17.51 -16.88
C ASN A 129 1.76 18.68 -17.87
N LEU A 130 2.58 18.83 -18.91
CA LEU A 130 2.24 19.66 -20.05
C LEU A 130 1.20 18.99 -20.99
N GLY A 131 0.87 17.71 -20.78
CA GLY A 131 -0.35 17.11 -21.35
C GLY A 131 -0.31 16.78 -22.84
N PHE A 132 0.85 16.90 -23.49
CA PHE A 132 0.97 16.65 -24.94
C PHE A 132 1.48 15.24 -25.25
N ILE A 133 0.90 14.62 -26.28
CA ILE A 133 1.24 13.32 -26.86
C ILE A 133 2.23 13.55 -28.01
N PRO A 134 3.50 13.14 -27.89
CA PRO A 134 4.45 13.24 -28.99
C PRO A 134 4.18 12.18 -30.06
N LEU A 135 4.09 12.60 -31.33
CA LEU A 135 3.85 11.73 -32.47
C LEU A 135 5.13 11.09 -33.04
N ASN A 136 6.30 11.68 -32.78
CA ASN A 136 7.60 11.11 -33.12
C ASN A 136 8.62 11.32 -31.99
N LYS A 137 9.81 10.70 -32.12
CA LYS A 137 10.89 10.86 -31.15
C LYS A 137 11.61 12.20 -31.36
N TYR A 138 12.02 12.83 -30.27
CA TYR A 138 12.91 13.98 -30.31
C TYR A 138 14.23 13.62 -31.00
N PHE A 139 14.78 14.56 -31.78
CA PHE A 139 16.12 14.49 -32.34
C PHE A 139 16.86 15.82 -32.20
N GLU A 140 18.18 15.78 -32.26
CA GLU A 140 19.01 16.98 -32.10
C GLU A 140 18.74 17.99 -33.23
N GLY A 141 18.52 19.26 -32.87
CA GLY A 141 18.14 20.30 -33.83
C GLY A 141 16.64 20.37 -34.16
N SER A 142 15.79 19.58 -33.49
CA SER A 142 14.34 19.67 -33.59
C SER A 142 13.71 20.71 -32.64
N GLU A 143 12.53 21.21 -33.01
CA GLU A 143 11.61 21.98 -32.17
C GLU A 143 10.26 21.28 -32.11
N SER A 144 9.56 21.40 -30.98
CA SER A 144 8.22 20.84 -30.80
C SER A 144 7.18 21.75 -31.44
N HIS A 145 6.49 21.24 -32.45
CA HIS A 145 5.36 21.88 -33.11
C HIS A 145 4.05 21.25 -32.62
N HIS A 146 3.05 22.06 -32.29
CA HIS A 146 1.73 21.55 -31.89
C HIS A 146 0.85 21.39 -33.12
N ILE A 147 0.41 20.15 -33.42
CA ILE A 147 -0.58 19.92 -34.48
C ILE A 147 -1.98 20.31 -33.99
N ASN A 148 -2.24 20.05 -32.71
CA ASN A 148 -3.46 20.45 -32.01
C ASN A 148 -3.16 20.70 -30.50
N LYS A 149 -4.22 20.87 -29.69
CA LYS A 149 -4.10 21.16 -28.25
C LYS A 149 -3.39 20.07 -27.44
N ASN A 150 -3.36 18.84 -27.95
CA ASN A 150 -2.90 17.67 -27.20
C ASN A 150 -1.76 16.93 -27.91
N GLU A 151 -1.47 17.17 -29.17
CA GLU A 151 -0.50 16.40 -29.96
C GLU A 151 0.64 17.30 -30.46
N ILE A 152 1.87 16.84 -30.25
CA ILE A 152 3.08 17.52 -30.72
C ILE A 152 3.89 16.64 -31.67
N ILE A 153 4.60 17.29 -32.58
CA ILE A 153 5.52 16.68 -33.52
C ILE A 153 6.87 17.41 -33.42
N TYR A 154 7.96 16.66 -33.32
CA TYR A 154 9.31 17.21 -33.39
C TYR A 154 9.71 17.35 -34.86
N ILE A 155 9.96 18.58 -35.30
CA ILE A 155 10.38 18.90 -36.67
C ILE A 155 11.66 19.75 -36.65
N PRO A 156 12.47 19.79 -37.72
CA PRO A 156 13.68 20.60 -37.75
C PRO A 156 13.39 22.08 -37.50
N LYS A 157 14.28 22.75 -36.76
CA LYS A 157 14.21 24.21 -36.49
C LYS A 157 13.93 25.04 -37.75
N VAL A 158 14.55 24.66 -38.87
CA VAL A 158 14.39 25.34 -40.17
C VAL A 158 12.94 25.28 -40.65
N ILE A 159 12.29 24.12 -40.54
CA ILE A 159 10.89 23.96 -40.93
C ILE A 159 9.98 24.71 -39.96
N HIS A 160 10.16 24.55 -38.64
CA HIS A 160 9.31 25.19 -37.64
C HIS A 160 9.31 26.72 -37.75
N ARG A 161 10.46 27.31 -38.04
CA ARG A 161 10.64 28.76 -38.18
C ARG A 161 10.35 29.30 -39.58
N SER A 162 10.15 28.44 -40.58
CA SER A 162 9.87 28.86 -41.97
C SER A 162 8.52 29.57 -42.13
N VAL A 163 7.58 29.29 -41.22
CA VAL A 163 6.23 29.85 -41.22
C VAL A 163 5.92 30.39 -39.84
N SER A 164 5.71 31.70 -39.71
CA SER A 164 5.15 32.27 -38.47
C SER A 164 3.72 31.77 -38.28
N HIS A 165 3.45 31.07 -37.17
CA HIS A 165 2.17 30.42 -36.90
C HIS A 165 1.77 30.55 -35.43
N CYS A 166 0.47 30.40 -35.15
CA CYS A 166 -0.07 30.43 -33.80
C CYS A 166 -1.24 29.46 -33.67
N LEU A 167 -1.16 28.55 -32.70
CA LEU A 167 -2.19 27.54 -32.43
C LEU A 167 -3.50 28.19 -31.93
N GLU A 168 -3.41 29.21 -31.08
CA GLU A 168 -4.57 29.83 -30.43
C GLU A 168 -5.45 30.61 -31.43
N THR A 169 -4.82 31.33 -32.37
CA THR A 169 -5.52 32.07 -33.43
C THR A 169 -5.69 31.26 -34.72
N ASN A 170 -5.22 30.01 -34.73
CA ASN A 170 -5.13 29.13 -35.90
C ASN A 170 -4.38 29.74 -37.11
N LYS A 171 -3.59 30.80 -36.90
CA LYS A 171 -2.88 31.51 -37.97
C LYS A 171 -1.81 30.61 -38.57
N ASN A 172 -1.87 30.42 -39.88
CA ASN A 172 -0.90 29.66 -40.69
C ASN A 172 -0.68 28.19 -40.26
N MET A 173 -1.54 27.63 -39.41
CA MET A 173 -1.40 26.26 -38.89
C MET A 173 -1.48 25.21 -39.99
N GLU A 174 -2.37 25.36 -40.96
CA GLU A 174 -2.50 24.40 -42.06
C GLU A 174 -1.21 24.31 -42.90
N LYS A 175 -0.57 25.45 -43.16
CA LYS A 175 0.65 25.54 -43.95
C LYS A 175 1.81 24.84 -43.24
N ILE A 176 1.99 25.09 -41.94
CA ILE A 176 3.06 24.45 -41.16
C ILE A 176 2.75 22.97 -40.88
N ASN A 177 1.49 22.59 -40.64
CA ASN A 177 1.09 21.20 -40.44
C ASN A 177 1.40 20.35 -41.67
N LYS A 178 1.15 20.87 -42.89
CA LYS A 178 1.53 20.20 -44.14
C LYS A 178 3.04 19.96 -44.23
N LEU A 179 3.85 20.97 -43.90
CA LEU A 179 5.31 20.84 -43.88
C LEU A 179 5.80 19.87 -42.79
N ALA A 180 5.13 19.87 -41.63
CA ALA A 180 5.46 19.01 -40.50
C ALA A 180 5.13 17.54 -40.77
N ILE A 181 3.99 17.25 -41.39
CA ILE A 181 3.58 15.89 -41.77
C ILE A 181 4.50 15.34 -42.86
N ASN A 182 4.87 16.15 -43.86
CA ASN A 182 5.79 15.72 -44.94
C ASN A 182 7.21 15.40 -44.46
N PHE A 183 7.56 15.77 -43.22
CA PHE A 183 8.87 15.49 -42.64
C PHE A 183 8.94 14.10 -41.98
N ILE A 184 7.81 13.52 -41.57
CA ILE A 184 7.72 12.16 -41.03
C ILE A 184 7.62 11.17 -42.18
#